data_AF-A0A661SD71-F1
#
_entry.id   AF-A0A661SD71-F1
#
_cell.length_a   1.000
_cell.length_b   1.000
_cell.length_c   1.000
_cell.angle_alpha   90.00
_cell.angle_beta   90.00
_cell.angle_gamma   90.00
#
_symmetry.space_group_name_H-M   'P 1'
#
loop_
_entity.id
_entity.type
_entity.pdbx_description
1 polymer ?
#
loop_
_entity_poly.entity_id
_entity_poly.type
_entity_poly.pdbx_seq_one_letter_code
_entity_poly.pdbx_strand_id
1 'polypeptide(L)'
;MIKSFRINKFRCFNSTKATGFKMINLFGGKNNAGKSALLEALLLMGEPSNKSIARLLAFRRVREKFIKEMPQKAWENFFYLQEKENEVSLGFTFDDKTNNKVVLKCDEDIDAFITMMTDGKEGDDEEMVAFADTLKNATKSSLHITVYAQEKEL
;
A
#
# COMPACT_ATOMS: atom_id res chain seq x y z
N MET A 1 -11.05 -16.71 -9.36
CA MET A 1 -11.58 -15.45 -8.78
C MET A 1 -10.99 -15.29 -7.37
N ILE A 2 -11.09 -14.12 -6.73
CA ILE A 2 -10.60 -13.95 -5.35
C ILE A 2 -11.45 -14.83 -4.42
N LYS A 3 -10.81 -15.77 -3.74
CA LYS A 3 -11.45 -16.67 -2.77
C LYS A 3 -11.41 -16.08 -1.37
N SER A 4 -10.28 -15.46 -1.02
CA SER A 4 -10.06 -14.82 0.26
C SER A 4 -9.00 -13.74 0.21
N PHE A 5 -9.01 -12.83 1.19
CA PHE A 5 -7.87 -11.95 1.46
C PHE A 5 -7.42 -12.07 2.92
N ARG A 6 -6.17 -11.69 3.18
CA ARG A 6 -5.62 -11.48 4.53
C ARG A 6 -4.91 -10.13 4.59
N ILE A 7 -5.14 -9.41 5.68
CA ILE A 7 -4.50 -8.15 6.03
C ILE A 7 -3.87 -8.31 7.41
N ASN A 8 -2.59 -7.99 7.53
CA ASN A 8 -1.87 -7.95 8.80
C ASN A 8 -1.13 -6.62 8.93
N LYS A 9 -1.27 -5.99 10.09
CA LYS A 9 -0.56 -4.77 10.50
C LYS A 9 -0.74 -3.57 9.57
N PHE A 10 -1.85 -3.47 8.84
CA PHE A 10 -2.12 -2.35 7.94
C PHE A 10 -3.13 -1.37 8.54
N ARG A 11 -2.73 -0.11 8.72
CA ARG A 11 -3.58 0.99 9.24
C ARG A 11 -4.34 0.61 10.52
N CYS A 12 -5.67 0.41 10.45
CA CYS A 12 -6.49 0.04 11.60
C CYS A 12 -6.59 -1.48 11.82
N PHE A 13 -6.05 -2.30 10.91
CA PHE A 13 -6.15 -3.75 10.95
C PHE A 13 -4.89 -4.36 11.57
N ASN A 14 -5.01 -4.89 12.80
CA ASN A 14 -3.97 -5.71 13.41
C ASN A 14 -3.80 -7.05 12.66
N SER A 15 -4.91 -7.79 12.53
CA SER A 15 -5.03 -8.97 11.68
C SER A 15 -6.49 -9.15 11.26
N THR A 16 -6.73 -9.38 9.98
CA THR A 16 -8.08 -9.58 9.42
C THR A 16 -8.02 -10.53 8.24
N LYS A 17 -9.02 -11.41 8.16
CA LYS A 17 -9.22 -12.35 7.05
C LYS A 17 -10.69 -12.33 6.65
N ALA A 18 -10.96 -12.34 5.36
CA ALA A 18 -12.30 -12.50 4.82
C ALA A 18 -12.30 -13.55 3.70
N THR A 19 -13.42 -14.26 3.55
CA THR A 19 -13.62 -15.35 2.59
C THR A 19 -15.01 -15.26 1.98
N GLY A 20 -15.27 -16.02 0.92
CA GLY A 20 -16.63 -16.20 0.40
C GLY A 20 -17.09 -15.11 -0.56
N PHE A 21 -16.14 -14.48 -1.25
CA PHE A 21 -16.44 -13.45 -2.25
C PHE A 21 -17.30 -14.01 -3.38
N LYS A 22 -18.21 -13.17 -3.85
CA LYS A 22 -19.08 -13.42 -5.00
C LYS A 22 -18.90 -12.31 -6.03
N MET A 23 -19.67 -12.38 -7.12
CA MET A 23 -19.64 -11.37 -8.18
C MET A 23 -19.93 -9.96 -7.63
N ILE A 24 -20.84 -9.88 -6.65
CA ILE A 24 -21.19 -8.65 -5.93
C ILE A 24 -20.87 -8.86 -4.46
N ASN A 25 -20.12 -7.93 -3.86
CA ASN A 25 -19.76 -7.93 -2.44
C ASN A 25 -20.12 -6.57 -1.84
N LEU A 26 -20.68 -6.56 -0.63
CA LEU A 26 -21.03 -5.33 0.09
C LEU A 26 -20.18 -5.19 1.34
N PHE A 27 -19.40 -4.12 1.44
CA PHE A 27 -18.62 -3.77 2.63
C PHE A 27 -19.30 -2.62 3.39
N GLY A 28 -20.16 -2.98 4.34
CA GLY A 28 -20.87 -2.05 5.21
C GLY A 28 -20.13 -1.72 6.52
N GLY A 29 -20.61 -0.71 7.25
CA GLY A 29 -20.10 -0.37 8.59
C GLY A 29 -20.23 1.12 8.92
N LYS A 30 -20.04 1.47 10.19
CA LYS A 30 -20.05 2.87 10.67
C LYS A 30 -18.97 3.72 10.00
N ASN A 31 -19.14 5.03 10.03
CA ASN A 31 -18.08 5.96 9.62
C ASN A 31 -16.82 5.69 10.45
N ASN A 32 -15.66 5.83 9.80
CA ASN A 32 -14.35 5.56 10.39
C ASN A 32 -14.09 4.10 10.83
N ALA A 33 -14.95 3.13 10.49
CA ALA A 33 -14.74 1.72 10.82
C ALA A 33 -13.66 1.01 9.99
N GLY A 34 -12.88 1.74 9.18
CA GLY A 34 -11.83 1.16 8.32
C GLY A 34 -12.25 0.79 6.90
N LYS A 35 -13.44 1.20 6.43
CA LYS A 35 -13.91 0.91 5.06
C LYS A 35 -12.96 1.42 3.97
N SER A 36 -12.51 2.67 4.07
CA SER A 36 -11.52 3.22 3.13
C SER A 36 -10.18 2.47 3.25
N ALA A 37 -9.71 2.21 4.47
CA ALA A 37 -8.49 1.43 4.68
C ALA A 37 -8.58 0.02 4.06
N LEU A 38 -9.75 -0.61 4.07
CA LEU A 38 -9.97 -1.90 3.41
C LEU A 38 -9.79 -1.78 1.89
N LEU A 39 -10.44 -0.79 1.25
CA LEU A 39 -10.30 -0.58 -0.20
C LEU A 39 -8.86 -0.27 -0.61
N GLU A 40 -8.12 0.46 0.22
CA GLU A 40 -6.70 0.75 -0.01
C GLU A 40 -5.83 -0.50 0.11
N ALA A 41 -6.10 -1.36 1.09
CA ALA A 41 -5.41 -2.64 1.21
C ALA A 41 -5.66 -3.51 -0.04
N LEU A 42 -6.92 -3.56 -0.51
CA LEU A 42 -7.29 -4.31 -1.72
C LEU A 42 -6.61 -3.74 -2.98
N LEU A 43 -6.50 -2.41 -3.09
CA LEU A 43 -5.76 -1.76 -4.17
C LEU A 43 -4.28 -2.19 -4.15
N LEU A 44 -3.61 -2.14 -2.99
CA LEU A 44 -2.21 -2.55 -2.88
C LEU A 44 -2.00 -4.05 -3.13
N MET A 45 -2.98 -4.89 -2.82
CA MET A 45 -2.91 -6.32 -3.18
C MET A 45 -3.06 -6.55 -4.68
N GLY A 46 -3.91 -5.79 -5.37
CA GLY A 46 -4.17 -5.96 -6.81
C GLY A 46 -3.18 -5.23 -7.72
N GLU A 47 -2.67 -4.08 -7.27
CA GLU A 47 -1.71 -3.24 -7.98
C GLU A 47 -0.59 -2.83 -7.01
N PRO A 48 0.27 -3.77 -6.56
CA PRO A 48 1.38 -3.46 -5.68
C PRO A 48 2.45 -2.66 -6.42
N SER A 49 2.44 -1.33 -6.26
CA SER A 49 3.46 -0.47 -6.83
C SER A 49 3.65 0.81 -6.03
N ASN A 50 4.79 1.48 -6.20
CA ASN A 50 5.04 2.81 -5.65
C ASN A 50 4.04 3.84 -6.18
N LYS A 51 3.60 3.69 -7.44
CA LYS A 51 2.54 4.53 -8.03
C LYS A 51 1.22 4.40 -7.26
N SER A 52 0.85 3.18 -6.88
CA SER A 52 -0.33 2.93 -6.06
C SER A 52 -0.22 3.59 -4.68
N ILE A 53 0.96 3.54 -4.05
CA ILE A 53 1.22 4.25 -2.79
C ILE A 53 1.05 5.77 -2.94
N ALA A 54 1.62 6.36 -4.00
CA ALA A 54 1.45 7.78 -4.29
C ALA A 54 -0.03 8.14 -4.51
N ARG A 55 -0.77 7.32 -5.27
CA ARG A 55 -2.23 7.51 -5.46
C ARG A 55 -2.98 7.44 -4.14
N LEU A 56 -2.61 6.53 -3.23
CA LEU A 56 -3.24 6.45 -1.91
C LEU A 56 -3.03 7.73 -1.07
N LEU A 57 -1.83 8.29 -1.10
CA LEU A 57 -1.54 9.56 -0.43
C LEU A 57 -2.33 10.71 -1.06
N ALA A 58 -2.46 10.73 -2.39
CA ALA A 58 -3.25 11.71 -3.13
C ALA A 58 -4.76 11.60 -2.81
N PHE A 59 -5.33 10.39 -2.77
CA PHE A 59 -6.73 10.16 -2.37
C PHE A 59 -7.03 10.63 -0.94
N ARG A 60 -6.03 10.53 -0.05
CA ARG A 60 -6.08 11.05 1.32
C ARG A 60 -5.85 12.56 1.41
N ARG A 61 -5.58 13.23 0.29
CA ARG A 61 -5.23 14.66 0.19
C ARG A 61 -4.07 15.03 1.11
N VAL A 62 -3.08 14.14 1.23
CA VAL A 62 -1.86 14.43 1.97
C VAL A 62 -1.15 15.56 1.25
N ARG A 63 -1.08 16.73 1.89
CA ARG A 63 -0.51 17.93 1.27
C ARG A 63 0.99 17.77 1.12
N GLU A 64 1.51 18.29 0.02
CA GLU A 64 2.96 18.38 -0.26
C GLU A 64 3.73 19.00 0.93
N LYS A 65 3.19 20.07 1.52
CA LYS A 65 3.77 20.72 2.72
C LYS A 65 3.91 19.76 3.91
N PHE A 66 2.92 18.89 4.15
CA PHE A 66 2.95 17.92 5.24
C PHE A 66 4.05 16.88 5.03
N ILE A 67 4.26 16.44 3.79
CA ILE A 67 5.35 15.52 3.46
C ILE A 67 6.71 16.19 3.63
N LYS A 68 6.86 17.45 3.20
CA LYS A 68 8.10 18.23 3.39
C LYS A 68 8.45 18.41 4.86
N GLU A 69 7.47 18.68 5.70
CA GLU A 69 7.66 18.94 7.13
C GLU A 69 7.73 17.68 7.97
N MET A 70 6.99 16.63 7.61
CA MET A 70 6.85 15.38 8.37
C MET A 70 6.91 14.14 7.47
N PRO A 71 8.06 13.94 6.78
CA PRO A 71 8.26 12.85 5.83
C PRO A 71 8.02 11.46 6.42
N GLN A 72 8.55 11.20 7.63
CA GLN A 72 8.43 9.89 8.28
C GLN A 72 6.97 9.55 8.62
N LYS A 73 6.16 10.56 8.98
CA LYS A 73 4.73 10.37 9.27
C LYS A 73 3.91 10.02 8.03
N ALA A 74 4.41 10.34 6.83
CA ALA A 74 3.75 9.93 5.60
C ALA A 74 3.73 8.39 5.48
N TRP A 75 4.79 7.72 5.93
CA TRP A 75 4.93 6.26 5.89
C TRP A 75 4.29 5.57 7.08
N GLU A 76 4.49 6.09 8.29
CA GLU A 76 3.95 5.53 9.54
C GLU A 76 2.44 5.28 9.46
N ASN A 77 1.70 6.12 8.73
CA ASN A 77 0.25 5.98 8.54
C ASN A 77 -0.20 4.69 7.85
N PHE A 78 0.69 3.95 7.18
CA PHE A 78 0.37 2.64 6.60
C PHE A 78 0.44 1.49 7.61
N PHE A 79 1.17 1.68 8.71
CA PHE A 79 1.43 0.64 9.72
C PHE A 79 0.39 0.68 10.84
N TYR A 80 0.07 -0.50 11.38
CA TYR A 80 -0.83 -0.61 12.52
C TYR A 80 -0.26 0.11 13.73
N LEU A 81 -1.07 0.96 14.36
CA LEU A 81 -0.67 1.85 15.45
C LEU A 81 0.53 2.76 15.10
N GLN A 82 0.80 2.97 13.80
CA GLN A 82 1.94 3.76 13.33
C GLN A 82 3.31 3.19 13.72
N GLU A 83 3.36 1.89 14.07
CA GLU A 83 4.59 1.16 14.40
C GLU A 83 5.31 0.72 13.11
N LYS A 84 6.15 1.61 12.56
CA LYS A 84 6.85 1.41 11.27
C LYS A 84 7.94 0.33 11.29
N GLU A 85 8.34 -0.10 12.48
CA GLU A 85 9.28 -1.20 12.72
C GLU A 85 8.64 -2.56 12.39
N ASN A 86 7.30 -2.62 12.32
CA ASN A 86 6.58 -3.82 11.93
C ASN A 86 6.52 -3.99 10.41
N GLU A 87 6.43 -5.23 9.97
CA GLU A 87 6.11 -5.56 8.58
C GLU A 87 4.58 -5.57 8.36
N VAL A 88 4.12 -4.90 7.30
CA VAL A 88 2.75 -5.08 6.81
C VAL A 88 2.72 -6.25 5.84
N SER A 89 1.73 -7.14 5.99
CA SER A 89 1.48 -8.21 5.02
C SER A 89 0.04 -8.18 4.54
N LEU A 90 -0.12 -8.14 3.22
CA LEU A 90 -1.37 -8.16 2.49
C LEU A 90 -1.36 -9.34 1.52
N GLY A 91 -2.51 -9.92 1.18
CA GLY A 91 -2.52 -10.95 0.15
C GLY A 91 -3.88 -11.52 -0.19
N PHE A 92 -4.03 -11.96 -1.43
CA PHE A 92 -5.15 -12.74 -1.92
C PHE A 92 -4.82 -14.22 -2.00
N THR A 93 -5.87 -15.04 -1.88
CA THR A 93 -5.88 -16.40 -2.37
C THR A 93 -6.97 -16.51 -3.41
N PHE A 94 -6.65 -17.12 -4.55
CA PHE A 94 -7.57 -17.31 -5.66
C PHE A 94 -8.13 -18.74 -5.66
N ASP A 95 -9.21 -18.97 -6.41
CA ASP A 95 -9.88 -20.28 -6.47
C ASP A 95 -8.99 -21.39 -7.05
N ASP A 96 -8.07 -21.04 -7.95
CA ASP A 96 -7.08 -21.96 -8.53
C ASP A 96 -5.93 -22.30 -7.57
N LYS A 97 -6.07 -21.90 -6.29
CA LYS A 97 -5.11 -22.03 -5.19
C LYS A 97 -3.84 -21.19 -5.36
N THR A 98 -3.74 -20.38 -6.41
CA THR A 98 -2.66 -19.38 -6.48
C THR A 98 -2.85 -18.35 -5.37
N ASN A 99 -1.74 -17.77 -4.92
CA ASN A 99 -1.78 -16.71 -3.95
C ASN A 99 -0.75 -15.63 -4.31
N ASN A 100 -1.02 -14.42 -3.83
CA ASN A 100 -0.03 -13.37 -3.81
C ASN A 100 0.13 -12.86 -2.37
N LYS A 101 1.36 -12.46 -2.05
CA LYS A 101 1.68 -11.78 -0.81
C LYS A 101 2.38 -10.48 -1.15
N VAL A 102 1.83 -9.37 -0.69
CA VAL A 102 2.41 -8.04 -0.77
C VAL A 102 2.90 -7.67 0.62
N VAL A 103 4.15 -7.23 0.70
CA VAL A 103 4.82 -6.84 1.94
C VAL A 103 5.19 -5.37 1.85
N LEU A 104 4.88 -4.59 2.91
CA LEU A 104 5.39 -3.23 3.06
C LEU A 104 6.34 -3.16 4.24
N LYS A 105 7.50 -2.52 4.01
CA LYS A 105 8.52 -2.22 5.02
C LYS A 105 8.96 -0.77 4.88
N CYS A 106 9.24 -0.12 6.00
CA CYS A 106 9.86 1.19 6.00
C CYS A 106 11.29 1.02 6.48
N ASP A 107 12.25 1.24 5.57
CA ASP A 107 13.68 1.17 5.89
C ASP A 107 14.31 2.56 5.69
N GLU A 108 15.49 2.78 6.27
CA GLU A 108 16.24 4.05 6.12
C GLU A 108 16.94 4.18 4.76
N ASP A 109 16.84 3.16 3.90
CA ASP A 109 17.45 3.12 2.57
C ASP A 109 16.58 3.86 1.55
N ILE A 110 17.08 4.97 1.01
CA ILE A 110 16.34 5.90 0.12
C ILE A 110 16.55 5.52 -1.35
N ASP A 111 17.57 4.73 -1.68
CA ASP A 111 18.13 4.66 -3.04
C ASP A 111 17.28 3.79 -4.01
N ALA A 112 16.59 2.77 -3.49
CA ALA A 112 15.73 1.90 -4.31
C ALA A 112 14.42 2.57 -4.75
N PHE A 113 13.87 3.49 -3.95
CA PHE A 113 12.68 4.27 -4.32
C PHE A 113 13.04 5.32 -5.39
N ILE A 114 14.24 5.90 -5.31
CA ILE A 114 14.76 6.93 -6.22
C ILE A 114 14.94 6.38 -7.64
N THR A 115 15.60 5.23 -7.78
CA THR A 115 16.00 4.69 -9.08
C THR A 115 14.79 4.32 -9.95
N MET A 116 13.67 3.93 -9.31
CA MET A 116 12.51 3.35 -10.01
C MET A 116 11.47 4.39 -10.44
N MET A 117 11.44 5.56 -9.81
CA MET A 117 10.52 6.66 -10.18
C MET A 117 11.06 7.48 -11.37
N THR A 118 12.37 7.49 -11.60
CA THR A 118 13.01 8.17 -12.74
C THR A 118 12.93 7.40 -14.06
N ASP A 119 12.73 6.07 -14.01
CA ASP A 119 12.69 5.20 -15.20
C ASP A 119 11.30 5.03 -15.83
N GLY A 120 10.25 5.57 -15.21
CA GLY A 120 8.88 5.53 -15.73
C GLY A 120 8.60 6.65 -16.74
N LYS A 121 8.88 6.42 -18.03
CA LYS A 121 8.48 7.36 -19.10
C LYS A 121 6.95 7.53 -19.19
N GLU A 122 6.58 8.81 -19.27
CA GLU A 122 5.41 9.46 -19.88
C GLU A 122 4.02 8.84 -19.68
N GLY A 123 3.20 9.57 -18.90
CA GLY A 123 1.77 9.39 -18.77
C GLY A 123 1.19 10.44 -17.83
N ASP A 124 0.98 11.64 -18.37
CA ASP A 124 0.10 12.76 -17.96
C ASP A 124 -0.44 12.80 -16.52
N ASP A 125 0.41 13.04 -15.53
CA ASP A 125 -0.02 13.63 -14.26
C ASP A 125 1.16 14.45 -13.69
N GLU A 126 1.37 15.67 -14.19
CA GLU A 126 2.42 16.59 -13.69
C GLU A 126 2.35 16.74 -12.17
N GLU A 127 1.15 16.72 -11.58
CA GLU A 127 0.95 16.76 -10.13
C GLU A 127 1.50 15.51 -9.42
N MET A 128 1.36 14.32 -10.00
CA MET A 128 1.87 13.07 -9.42
C MET A 128 3.39 12.99 -9.49
N VAL A 129 3.98 13.51 -10.58
CA VAL A 129 5.44 13.61 -10.74
C VAL A 129 6.01 14.61 -9.73
N ALA A 130 5.43 15.81 -9.62
CA ALA A 130 5.84 16.82 -8.64
C ALA A 130 5.68 16.33 -7.18
N PHE A 131 4.63 15.55 -6.91
CA PHE A 131 4.40 14.93 -5.60
C PHE A 131 5.45 13.87 -5.28
N ALA A 132 5.85 13.05 -6.25
CA ALA A 132 6.92 12.07 -6.11
C ALA A 132 8.29 12.72 -5.87
N ASP A 133 8.62 13.78 -6.60
CA ASP A 133 9.86 14.55 -6.42
C ASP A 133 9.92 15.27 -5.05
N THR A 134 8.76 15.64 -4.51
CA THR A 134 8.70 16.16 -3.14
C THR A 134 9.02 15.08 -2.10
N LEU A 135 8.44 13.89 -2.25
CA LEU A 135 8.71 12.75 -1.36
C LEU A 135 10.21 12.39 -1.35
N LYS A 136 10.86 12.47 -2.52
CA LYS A 136 12.30 12.27 -2.72
C LYS A 136 13.17 13.22 -1.88
N ASN A 137 12.85 14.52 -1.87
CA ASN A 137 13.69 15.51 -1.19
C ASN A 137 13.40 15.63 0.31
N ALA A 138 12.23 15.19 0.75
CA ALA A 138 11.79 15.34 2.14
C ALA A 138 12.16 14.14 3.02
N THR A 139 12.16 12.91 2.49
CA THR A 139 12.19 11.70 3.32
C THR A 139 13.59 11.12 3.53
N LYS A 140 13.95 10.81 4.80
CA LYS A 140 15.17 10.07 5.18
C LYS A 140 14.99 8.53 5.23
N SER A 141 13.82 8.06 4.83
CA SER A 141 13.39 6.67 4.94
C SER A 141 12.47 6.38 3.76
N SER A 142 12.56 5.20 3.16
CA SER A 142 11.70 4.81 2.05
C SER A 142 10.75 3.68 2.44
N LEU A 143 9.58 3.70 1.81
CA LEU A 143 8.60 2.62 1.91
C LEU A 143 8.83 1.65 0.76
N HIS A 144 9.29 0.45 1.08
CA HIS A 144 9.47 -0.62 0.13
C HIS A 144 8.20 -1.46 0.03
N ILE A 145 7.77 -1.73 -1.20
CA ILE A 145 6.72 -2.69 -1.51
C ILE A 145 7.32 -3.88 -2.25
N THR A 146 7.14 -5.09 -1.70
CA THR A 146 7.66 -6.33 -2.28
C THR A 146 6.52 -7.29 -2.56
N VAL A 147 6.56 -7.95 -3.71
CA VAL A 147 5.54 -8.91 -4.14
C VAL A 147 6.15 -10.30 -4.18
N TYR A 148 5.51 -11.24 -3.52
CA TYR A 148 5.80 -12.66 -3.60
C TYR A 148 4.59 -13.33 -4.26
N ALA A 149 4.79 -13.91 -5.45
CA ALA A 149 3.83 -14.83 -6.04
C ALA A 149 4.27 -16.25 -5.70
N GLN A 150 3.38 -17.08 -5.15
CA GLN A 150 3.64 -18.51 -5.01
C GLN A 150 2.82 -19.27 -6.04
N GLU A 151 3.53 -20.05 -6.86
CA GLU A 151 2.91 -21.05 -7.74
C GLU A 151 2.54 -22.30 -6.95
N LYS A 152 1.55 -23.04 -7.48
CA LYS A 152 0.87 -24.20 -6.88
C LYS A 152 1.77 -25.06 -5.98
N GLU A 153 1.35 -25.28 -4.72
CA GLU A 153 1.66 -26.54 -4.05
C GLU A 153 1.00 -27.68 -4.85
N LEU A 154 1.84 -28.54 -5.43
CA LEU A 154 1.47 -29.74 -6.20
C LEU A 154 0.62 -30.72 -5.39
#